data_AF-A0A9D5ZV57-F1
#
_entry.id   AF-A0A9D5ZV57-F1
#
_cell.length_a   1.000
_cell.length_b   1.000
_cell.length_c   1.000
_cell.angle_alpha   90.00
_cell.angle_beta   90.00
_cell.angle_gamma   90.00
#
_symmetry.space_group_name_H-M   'P 1'
#
loop_
_entity.id
_entity.type
_entity.pdbx_description
1 polymer ?
#
loop_
_entity_poly.entity_id
_entity_poly.type
_entity_poly.pdbx_seq_one_letter_code
_entity_poly.pdbx_strand_id
1 'polypeptide(L)'
;MPAGALFTIWARRAVAIGAVFALAGCAAGNHPAQPESTGLANPANAEIAAKAQMPGVSQMYETAAAAYGGGDYRRAAELFGVLAGDAADPVLARRAAYGQACALLLAAGAPEEYAAALAKWNAWAATPPRPEIAEDPRMLAPLLQVQRQPGGARDAAKPSKADAECARRLADKEKEVRLLVNQIKALEKIHREIQERKKELSSP
;
A
#
# COMPACT_ATOMS: atom_id res chain seq x y z
N MET A 1 -32.16 -35.74 20.38
CA MET A 1 -32.11 -36.05 18.93
C MET A 1 -32.20 -34.72 18.17
N PRO A 2 -31.44 -34.50 17.09
CA PRO A 2 -30.05 -34.04 17.17
C PRO A 2 -29.72 -32.82 16.28
N ALA A 3 -28.45 -32.38 16.38
CA ALA A 3 -27.56 -31.96 15.29
C ALA A 3 -27.37 -30.47 14.96
N GLY A 4 -26.08 -30.11 14.84
CA GLY A 4 -25.54 -28.90 14.22
C GLY A 4 -24.59 -28.15 15.16
N ALA A 5 -23.42 -28.66 15.58
CA ALA A 5 -22.26 -29.10 14.81
C ALA A 5 -21.74 -28.06 13.79
N LEU A 6 -20.45 -27.71 13.97
CA LEU A 6 -19.50 -27.12 13.00
C LEU A 6 -19.28 -25.59 13.06
N PHE A 7 -18.46 -25.13 14.02
CA PHE A 7 -17.59 -23.97 13.81
C PHE A 7 -16.27 -24.17 14.54
N THR A 8 -15.39 -24.97 13.93
CA THR A 8 -13.97 -24.99 14.21
C THR A 8 -13.24 -25.07 12.87
N ILE A 9 -11.96 -24.68 12.88
CA ILE A 9 -11.01 -24.66 11.75
C ILE A 9 -11.24 -23.43 10.83
N TRP A 10 -10.39 -22.40 10.74
CA TRP A 10 -8.93 -22.39 10.60
C TRP A 10 -8.32 -21.08 11.13
N ALA A 11 -7.49 -21.18 12.16
CA ALA A 11 -6.47 -20.18 12.47
C ALA A 11 -5.11 -20.90 12.43
N ARG A 12 -4.14 -20.28 11.74
CA ARG A 12 -2.68 -20.49 11.75
C ARG A 12 -2.10 -20.67 10.36
N ARG A 13 -1.48 -19.62 9.84
CA ARG A 13 -0.21 -19.76 9.12
C ARG A 13 0.76 -18.71 9.65
N ALA A 14 1.68 -19.20 10.48
CA ALA A 14 2.87 -18.49 10.90
C ALA A 14 4.02 -18.80 9.92
N VAL A 15 4.74 -17.74 9.57
CA VAL A 15 6.20 -17.60 9.45
C VAL A 15 7.00 -18.84 8.98
N ALA A 16 7.70 -18.67 7.86
CA ALA A 16 9.02 -19.25 7.68
C ALA A 16 9.88 -18.30 6.81
N ILE A 17 10.75 -17.53 7.48
CA ILE A 17 11.91 -16.86 6.90
C ILE A 17 13.00 -17.93 6.81
N GLY A 18 13.53 -18.17 5.62
CA GLY A 18 14.63 -19.08 5.38
C GLY A 18 15.64 -18.45 4.43
N ALA A 19 16.68 -17.84 5.00
CA ALA A 19 17.89 -17.47 4.29
C ALA A 19 18.76 -18.72 4.11
N VAL A 20 19.24 -18.96 2.89
CA VAL A 20 20.36 -19.87 2.63
C VAL A 20 21.38 -19.11 1.78
N PHE A 21 22.48 -18.79 2.44
CA PHE A 21 23.74 -18.34 1.86
C PHE A 21 24.62 -19.55 1.52
N ALA A 22 25.68 -19.28 0.73
CA ALA A 22 26.89 -20.07 0.52
C ALA A 22 26.78 -21.27 -0.47
N LEU A 23 27.72 -21.55 -1.38
CA LEU A 23 29.12 -21.13 -1.56
C LEU A 23 29.63 -21.52 -2.97
N ALA A 24 30.60 -20.75 -3.45
CA ALA A 24 31.83 -21.14 -4.16
C ALA A 24 31.79 -21.79 -5.56
N GLY A 25 32.46 -21.12 -6.51
CA GLY A 25 33.01 -21.70 -7.74
C GLY A 25 34.03 -20.76 -8.38
N CYS A 26 35.28 -20.80 -7.90
CA CYS A 26 36.43 -20.16 -8.54
C CYS A 26 36.94 -21.03 -9.70
N ALA A 27 37.21 -20.44 -10.86
CA ALA A 27 38.22 -20.94 -11.78
C ALA A 27 38.87 -19.77 -12.52
N ALA A 28 40.18 -19.67 -12.36
CA ALA A 28 41.07 -18.66 -12.89
C ALA A 28 41.35 -18.85 -14.41
N GLY A 29 41.58 -17.73 -15.10
CA GLY A 29 42.13 -17.71 -16.46
C GLY A 29 42.71 -16.33 -16.79
N ASN A 30 44.04 -16.23 -16.73
CA ASN A 30 44.88 -15.09 -17.11
C ASN A 30 44.60 -14.55 -18.52
N HIS A 31 44.52 -13.22 -18.67
CA HIS A 31 45.56 -12.43 -19.37
C HIS A 31 45.33 -10.91 -19.22
N PRO A 32 46.39 -10.07 -19.18
CA PRO A 32 46.30 -8.63 -19.00
C PRO A 32 46.30 -7.91 -20.34
N ALA A 33 45.52 -6.84 -20.44
CA ALA A 33 45.74 -5.77 -21.42
C ALA A 33 45.10 -4.48 -20.88
N GLN A 34 45.92 -3.66 -20.20
CA GLN A 34 45.73 -2.21 -20.26
C GLN A 34 46.29 -1.73 -21.60
N PRO A 35 45.68 -0.68 -22.16
CA PRO A 35 46.49 0.53 -22.21
C PRO A 35 45.77 1.74 -21.60
N GLU A 36 46.63 2.58 -21.03
CA GLU A 36 46.37 3.90 -20.49
C GLU A 36 45.61 4.79 -21.48
N SER A 37 44.66 5.56 -20.94
CA SER A 37 44.32 6.87 -21.49
C SER A 37 43.90 7.78 -20.34
N THR A 38 44.86 8.59 -19.94
CA THR A 38 44.72 9.79 -19.12
C THR A 38 43.81 10.79 -19.84
N GLY A 39 42.52 10.74 -19.52
CA GLY A 39 41.56 11.79 -19.86
C GLY A 39 41.27 12.65 -18.63
N LEU A 40 41.83 13.85 -18.59
CA LEU A 40 41.48 14.91 -17.64
C LEU A 40 39.95 15.04 -17.51
N ALA A 41 39.43 14.82 -16.31
CA ALA A 41 38.03 15.05 -15.99
C ALA A 41 37.71 16.55 -16.14
N ASN A 42 37.12 16.91 -17.28
CA ASN A 42 36.65 18.26 -17.54
C ASN A 42 35.37 18.51 -16.70
N PRO A 43 35.34 19.50 -15.78
CA PRO A 43 34.16 19.75 -14.93
C PRO A 43 32.90 20.11 -15.72
N ALA A 44 33.03 20.52 -16.99
CA ALA A 44 31.92 20.75 -17.91
C ALA A 44 31.14 19.46 -18.29
N ASN A 45 31.78 18.28 -18.25
CA ASN A 45 31.10 17.02 -18.57
C ASN A 45 30.28 16.46 -17.39
N ALA A 46 30.60 16.85 -16.15
CA ALA A 46 29.81 16.50 -14.97
C ALA A 46 28.47 17.25 -14.93
N GLU A 47 28.44 18.49 -15.44
CA GLU A 47 27.24 19.33 -15.48
C GLU A 47 26.28 18.93 -16.63
N ILE A 48 26.80 18.37 -17.72
CA ILE A 48 26.00 17.78 -18.82
C ILE A 48 25.43 16.41 -18.40
N ALA A 49 26.17 15.61 -17.61
CA ALA A 49 25.68 14.35 -17.05
C ALA A 49 24.56 14.56 -16.01
N ALA A 50 24.57 15.67 -15.28
CA ALA A 50 23.51 16.03 -14.32
C ALA A 50 22.22 16.54 -14.99
N LYS A 51 22.28 17.02 -16.23
CA LYS A 51 21.10 17.48 -17.00
C LYS A 51 20.43 16.40 -17.87
N ALA A 52 21.01 15.19 -17.96
CA ALA A 52 20.52 14.11 -18.81
C ALA A 52 19.66 13.05 -18.09
N GLN A 53 19.41 13.20 -16.79
CA GLN A 53 18.61 12.23 -16.02
C GLN A 53 17.13 12.59 -16.05
N MET A 54 16.53 12.63 -17.24
CA MET A 54 15.12 12.27 -17.30
C MET A 54 15.06 10.75 -17.13
N PRO A 55 14.39 10.24 -16.08
CA PRO A 55 14.23 8.81 -15.91
C PRO A 55 13.63 8.24 -17.20
N GLY A 56 14.22 7.14 -17.70
CA GLY A 56 13.68 6.48 -18.88
C GLY A 56 12.20 6.16 -18.68
N VAL A 57 11.44 6.08 -19.77
CA VAL A 57 9.97 5.94 -19.73
C VAL A 57 9.51 4.77 -18.82
N SER A 58 10.30 3.68 -18.76
CA SER A 58 10.09 2.56 -17.84
C SER A 58 10.22 2.96 -16.36
N GLN A 59 11.27 3.70 -16.01
CA GLN A 59 11.54 4.15 -14.64
C GLN A 59 10.49 5.18 -14.17
N MET A 60 10.02 6.05 -15.07
CA MET A 60 8.89 6.95 -14.77
C MET A 60 7.62 6.17 -14.43
N TYR A 61 7.32 5.11 -15.19
CA TYR A 61 6.14 4.27 -14.93
C TYR A 61 6.24 3.55 -13.57
N GLU A 62 7.40 2.99 -13.25
CA GLU A 62 7.66 2.37 -11.95
C GLU A 62 7.55 3.38 -10.80
N THR A 63 8.05 4.59 -10.99
CA THR A 63 7.93 5.68 -10.01
C THR A 63 6.47 6.07 -9.78
N ALA A 64 5.67 6.16 -10.86
CA ALA A 64 4.24 6.43 -10.77
C ALA A 64 3.50 5.31 -10.02
N ALA A 65 3.83 4.05 -10.32
CA ALA A 65 3.27 2.88 -9.65
C ALA A 65 3.66 2.82 -8.16
N ALA A 66 4.90 3.16 -7.81
CA ALA A 66 5.35 3.23 -6.43
C ALA A 66 4.62 4.32 -5.64
N ALA A 67 4.44 5.51 -6.23
CA ALA A 67 3.66 6.59 -5.62
C ALA A 67 2.19 6.16 -5.38
N TYR A 68 1.59 5.48 -6.37
CA TYR A 68 0.23 4.94 -6.26
C TYR A 68 0.13 3.91 -5.13
N GLY A 69 1.07 2.95 -5.06
CA GLY A 69 1.11 1.93 -4.00
C GLY A 69 1.38 2.52 -2.61
N GLY A 70 2.06 3.67 -2.52
CA GLY A 70 2.29 4.42 -1.29
C GLY A 70 1.12 5.30 -0.84
N GLY A 71 0.03 5.36 -1.62
CA GLY A 71 -1.14 6.21 -1.32
C GLY A 71 -0.99 7.68 -1.74
N ASP A 72 0.11 8.06 -2.39
CA ASP A 72 0.30 9.41 -2.94
C ASP A 72 -0.35 9.52 -4.32
N TYR A 73 -1.68 9.51 -4.32
CA TYR A 73 -2.49 9.44 -5.53
C TYR A 73 -2.38 10.70 -6.41
N ARG A 74 -2.17 11.89 -5.82
CA ARG A 74 -1.98 13.12 -6.62
C ARG A 74 -0.68 13.06 -7.40
N ARG A 75 0.43 12.72 -6.74
CA ARG A 75 1.72 12.57 -7.40
C ARG A 75 1.69 11.46 -8.46
N ALA A 76 1.05 10.34 -8.15
CA ALA A 76 0.87 9.26 -9.12
C ALA A 76 0.11 9.74 -10.37
N ALA A 77 -0.96 10.50 -10.20
CA ALA A 77 -1.75 11.04 -11.32
C ALA A 77 -0.96 11.99 -12.22
N GLU A 78 -0.08 12.82 -11.64
CA GLU A 78 0.81 13.71 -12.40
C GLU A 78 1.82 12.90 -13.23
N LEU A 79 2.51 11.94 -12.60
CA LEU A 79 3.51 11.10 -13.27
C LEU A 79 2.90 10.25 -14.39
N PHE A 80 1.76 9.62 -14.12
CA PHE A 80 1.01 8.90 -15.16
C PHE A 80 0.48 9.82 -16.26
N GLY A 81 0.14 11.07 -15.93
CA GLY A 81 -0.30 12.06 -16.91
C GLY A 81 0.78 12.43 -17.91
N VAL A 82 2.01 12.66 -17.43
CA VAL A 82 3.17 12.91 -18.30
C VAL A 82 3.40 11.72 -19.23
N LEU A 83 3.40 10.50 -18.68
CA LEU A 83 3.56 9.28 -19.46
C LEU A 83 2.45 9.05 -20.48
N ALA A 84 1.20 9.40 -20.16
CA ALA A 84 0.08 9.25 -21.08
C ALA A 84 0.15 10.24 -22.26
N GLY A 85 0.74 11.43 -22.06
CA GLY A 85 0.90 12.45 -23.09
C GLY A 85 2.13 12.26 -23.98
N ASP A 86 3.25 11.80 -23.39
CA ASP A 86 4.56 11.84 -24.04
C ASP A 86 5.11 10.46 -24.44
N ALA A 87 4.42 9.36 -24.10
CA ALA A 87 4.91 8.03 -24.45
C ALA A 87 4.82 7.78 -25.97
N ALA A 88 5.97 7.50 -26.58
CA ALA A 88 6.07 7.04 -27.96
C ALA A 88 5.39 5.67 -28.17
N ASP A 89 5.28 4.86 -27.11
CA ASP A 89 4.59 3.57 -27.13
C ASP A 89 3.09 3.75 -26.77
N PRO A 90 2.16 3.46 -27.70
CA PRO A 90 0.73 3.56 -27.45
C PRO A 90 0.21 2.62 -26.35
N VAL A 91 0.87 1.46 -26.16
CA VAL A 91 0.49 0.49 -25.13
C VAL A 91 0.79 1.08 -23.75
N LEU A 92 2.00 1.63 -23.58
CA LEU A 92 2.40 2.32 -22.37
C LEU A 92 1.56 3.58 -22.13
N ALA A 93 1.28 4.38 -23.16
CA ALA A 93 0.42 5.56 -23.06
C ALA A 93 -0.97 5.18 -22.52
N ARG A 94 -1.57 4.10 -23.06
CA ARG A 94 -2.87 3.59 -22.61
C ARG A 94 -2.82 3.07 -21.17
N ARG A 95 -1.74 2.38 -20.78
CA ARG A 95 -1.54 1.88 -19.41
C ARG A 95 -1.35 3.02 -18.42
N ALA A 96 -0.62 4.06 -18.81
CA ALA A 96 -0.43 5.26 -18.01
C ALA A 96 -1.75 6.05 -17.86
N ALA A 97 -2.53 6.20 -18.93
CA ALA A 97 -3.85 6.84 -18.87
C ALA A 97 -4.81 6.12 -17.91
N TYR A 98 -4.77 4.78 -17.87
CA TYR A 98 -5.48 3.99 -16.86
C TYR A 98 -5.03 4.34 -15.44
N GLY A 99 -3.71 4.28 -15.19
CA GLY A 99 -3.13 4.62 -13.89
C GLY A 99 -3.51 6.04 -13.44
N GLN A 100 -3.48 7.01 -14.36
CA GLN A 100 -3.89 8.39 -14.09
C GLN A 100 -5.36 8.47 -13.67
N ALA A 101 -6.27 7.81 -14.42
CA ALA A 101 -7.70 7.85 -14.11
C ALA A 101 -7.99 7.25 -12.72
N CYS A 102 -7.39 6.09 -12.39
CA CYS A 102 -7.50 5.46 -11.07
C CYS A 102 -6.97 6.37 -9.96
N ALA A 103 -5.80 6.96 -10.16
CA ALA A 103 -5.17 7.85 -9.18
C ALA A 103 -6.03 9.09 -8.92
N LEU A 104 -6.60 9.70 -9.96
CA LEU A 104 -7.49 10.85 -9.81
C LEU A 104 -8.81 10.50 -9.11
N LEU A 105 -9.38 9.31 -9.37
CA LEU A 105 -10.59 8.86 -8.68
C LEU A 105 -10.37 8.69 -7.18
N LEU A 106 -9.19 8.20 -6.77
CA LEU A 106 -8.82 8.05 -5.36
C LEU A 106 -8.38 9.36 -4.69
N ALA A 107 -7.79 10.29 -5.46
CA ALA A 107 -7.35 11.59 -4.96
C ALA A 107 -8.48 12.62 -4.83
N ALA A 108 -9.62 12.39 -5.50
CA ALA A 108 -10.74 13.33 -5.54
C ALA A 108 -11.37 13.48 -4.15
N GLY A 109 -11.26 14.68 -3.57
CA GLY A 109 -11.90 15.04 -2.30
C GLY A 109 -13.25 15.74 -2.49
N ALA A 110 -13.48 16.31 -3.67
CA ALA A 110 -14.69 17.04 -4.00
C ALA A 110 -15.52 16.34 -5.11
N PRO A 111 -16.85 16.52 -5.14
CA PRO A 111 -17.71 15.96 -6.20
C PRO A 111 -17.30 16.37 -7.62
N GLU A 112 -16.78 17.59 -7.77
CA GLU A 112 -16.31 18.17 -9.03
C GLU A 112 -15.01 17.49 -9.50
N GLU A 113 -14.07 17.27 -8.57
CA GLU A 113 -12.83 16.55 -8.83
C GLU A 113 -13.11 15.10 -9.26
N TYR A 114 -14.06 14.45 -8.58
CA TYR A 114 -14.48 13.09 -8.94
C TYR A 114 -15.14 13.05 -10.33
N ALA A 115 -15.98 14.04 -10.65
CA ALA A 115 -16.58 14.15 -11.97
C ALA A 115 -15.53 14.33 -13.07
N ALA A 116 -14.49 15.14 -12.83
CA ALA A 116 -13.37 15.33 -13.75
C ALA A 116 -12.53 14.04 -13.89
N ALA A 117 -12.28 13.32 -12.80
CA ALA A 117 -11.59 12.03 -12.80
C ALA A 117 -12.38 10.97 -13.60
N LEU A 118 -13.70 10.93 -13.42
CA LEU A 118 -14.58 10.03 -14.16
C LEU A 118 -14.65 10.36 -15.66
N ALA A 119 -14.58 11.64 -16.03
CA ALA A 119 -14.48 12.04 -17.43
C ALA A 119 -13.19 11.48 -18.07
N LYS A 120 -12.06 11.53 -17.36
CA LYS A 120 -10.80 10.91 -17.80
C LYS A 120 -10.90 9.39 -17.91
N TRP A 121 -11.53 8.73 -16.94
CA TRP A 121 -11.82 7.29 -17.03
C TRP A 121 -12.63 6.95 -18.27
N ASN A 122 -13.72 7.68 -18.53
CA ASN A 122 -14.59 7.44 -19.68
C ASN A 122 -13.87 7.67 -21.01
N ALA A 123 -13.03 8.70 -21.10
CA ALA A 123 -12.21 8.95 -22.29
C ALA A 123 -11.23 7.79 -22.55
N TRP A 124 -10.59 7.27 -21.51
CA TRP A 124 -9.73 6.10 -21.61
C TRP A 124 -10.52 4.83 -22.02
N ALA A 125 -11.67 4.58 -21.39
CA ALA A 125 -12.49 3.41 -21.65
C ALA A 125 -13.16 3.42 -23.04
N ALA A 126 -13.36 4.60 -23.64
CA ALA A 126 -13.82 4.74 -25.02
C ALA A 126 -12.77 4.30 -26.05
N THR A 127 -11.49 4.20 -25.65
CA THR A 127 -10.44 3.69 -26.52
C THR A 127 -10.57 2.17 -26.65
N PRO A 128 -10.81 1.62 -27.86
CA PRO A 128 -11.06 0.21 -28.03
C PRO A 128 -9.88 -0.62 -27.50
N PRO A 129 -10.14 -1.68 -26.70
CA PRO A 129 -9.09 -2.58 -26.26
C PRO A 129 -8.44 -3.22 -27.48
N ARG A 130 -7.10 -3.28 -27.48
CA ARG A 130 -6.38 -4.10 -28.45
C ARG A 130 -6.69 -5.58 -28.15
N PRO A 131 -6.81 -6.44 -29.16
CA PRO A 131 -7.14 -7.85 -28.98
C PRO A 131 -6.13 -8.62 -28.08
N GLU A 132 -4.95 -8.04 -27.88
CA GLU A 132 -3.87 -8.56 -27.01
C GLU A 132 -4.14 -8.34 -25.51
N ILE A 133 -5.06 -7.44 -25.14
CA ILE A 133 -5.37 -7.09 -23.75
C ILE A 133 -6.76 -7.66 -23.42
N ALA A 134 -6.78 -8.71 -22.59
CA ALA A 134 -7.97 -9.55 -22.33
C ALA A 134 -9.12 -8.86 -21.58
N GLU A 135 -8.87 -7.72 -20.92
CA GLU A 135 -9.88 -7.07 -20.06
C GLU A 135 -10.55 -5.88 -20.75
N ASP A 136 -11.89 -5.89 -20.80
CA ASP A 136 -12.69 -4.78 -21.30
C ASP A 136 -12.99 -3.78 -20.16
N PRO A 137 -12.40 -2.57 -20.20
CA PRO A 137 -12.57 -1.59 -19.14
C PRO A 137 -14.00 -1.06 -18.99
N ARG A 138 -14.84 -1.22 -20.02
CA ARG A 138 -16.25 -0.85 -19.97
C ARG A 138 -17.02 -1.70 -18.95
N MET A 139 -16.50 -2.88 -18.59
CA MET A 139 -17.11 -3.72 -17.55
C MET A 139 -17.03 -3.08 -16.15
N LEU A 140 -16.05 -2.22 -15.90
CA LEU A 140 -15.89 -1.53 -14.61
C LEU A 140 -16.62 -0.18 -14.56
N ALA A 141 -16.97 0.40 -15.71
CA ALA A 141 -17.60 1.72 -15.78
C ALA A 141 -18.94 1.81 -15.00
N PRO A 142 -19.85 0.80 -15.03
CA PRO A 142 -21.06 0.83 -14.21
C PRO A 142 -20.78 0.89 -12.71
N LEU A 143 -19.74 0.20 -12.22
CA LEU A 143 -19.40 0.19 -10.78
C LEU A 143 -18.94 1.57 -10.30
N LEU A 144 -18.14 2.26 -11.12
CA LEU A 144 -17.64 3.60 -10.79
C LEU A 144 -18.74 4.67 -10.82
N GLN A 145 -19.80 4.46 -11.59
CA GLN A 145 -20.96 5.36 -11.64
C GLN A 145 -21.90 5.15 -10.45
N VAL A 146 -22.09 3.90 -10.01
CA VAL A 146 -22.92 3.57 -8.84
C VAL A 146 -22.34 4.18 -7.55
N GLN A 147 -21.01 4.20 -7.42
CA GLN A 147 -20.33 4.73 -6.24
C GLN A 147 -20.51 6.24 -6.03
N ARG A 148 -20.92 6.99 -7.08
CA ARG A 148 -21.17 8.44 -7.04
C ARG A 148 -22.53 8.82 -6.46
N GLN A 149 -23.48 7.89 -6.32
CA GLN A 149 -24.77 8.28 -5.78
C GLN A 149 -24.57 8.85 -4.36
N PRO A 150 -25.14 10.02 -4.01
CA PRO A 150 -25.18 10.47 -2.63
C PRO A 150 -26.00 9.43 -1.86
N GLY A 151 -25.31 8.58 -1.10
CA GLY A 151 -25.79 7.29 -0.56
C GLY A 151 -24.85 6.09 -0.80
N GLY A 152 -23.91 6.20 -1.74
CA GLY A 152 -22.91 5.19 -2.13
C GLY A 152 -21.48 5.51 -1.66
N ALA A 153 -21.14 6.78 -1.43
CA ALA A 153 -20.32 7.09 -0.27
C ALA A 153 -21.11 6.54 0.92
N ARG A 154 -20.47 5.83 1.85
CA ARG A 154 -21.03 5.69 3.18
C ARG A 154 -21.26 7.11 3.70
N ASP A 155 -22.42 7.72 3.40
CA ASP A 155 -23.14 8.57 4.33
C ASP A 155 -22.92 7.86 5.63
N ALA A 156 -22.15 8.46 6.55
CA ALA A 156 -21.74 7.86 7.81
C ALA A 156 -22.91 7.01 8.28
N ALA A 157 -22.81 5.69 8.06
CA ALA A 157 -24.00 4.85 8.01
C ALA A 157 -24.65 5.09 9.34
N LYS A 158 -25.88 5.64 9.36
CA LYS A 158 -26.62 5.80 10.62
C LYS A 158 -26.43 4.47 11.30
N PRO A 159 -25.73 4.42 12.45
CA PRO A 159 -25.19 3.17 12.95
C PRO A 159 -26.36 2.22 12.99
N SER A 160 -26.23 1.13 12.23
CA SER A 160 -27.27 0.11 12.23
C SER A 160 -27.54 -0.24 13.68
N LYS A 161 -28.76 -0.67 14.03
CA LYS A 161 -29.01 -1.18 15.39
C LYS A 161 -27.94 -2.22 15.79
N ALA A 162 -27.43 -2.98 14.80
CA ALA A 162 -26.30 -3.89 14.97
C ALA A 162 -24.97 -3.19 15.30
N ASP A 163 -24.65 -2.06 14.66
CA ASP A 163 -23.42 -1.29 14.92
C ASP A 163 -23.48 -0.63 16.30
N ALA A 164 -24.64 -0.10 16.69
CA ALA A 164 -24.85 0.47 18.01
C ALA A 164 -24.74 -0.59 19.12
N GLU A 165 -25.28 -1.80 18.89
CA GLU A 165 -25.12 -2.93 19.81
C GLU A 165 -23.66 -3.40 19.90
N CYS A 166 -22.96 -3.47 18.77
CA CYS A 166 -21.54 -3.81 18.72
C CYS A 166 -20.69 -2.80 19.49
N ALA A 167 -20.93 -1.50 19.26
CA ALA A 167 -20.25 -0.42 19.98
C ALA A 167 -20.52 -0.47 21.49
N ARG A 168 -21.76 -0.79 21.91
CA ARG A 168 -22.10 -0.94 23.32
C ARG A 168 -21.34 -2.13 23.95
N ARG A 169 -21.33 -3.28 23.27
CA ARG A 169 -20.57 -4.46 23.72
C ARG A 169 -19.08 -4.17 23.84
N LEU A 170 -18.52 -3.42 22.89
CA LEU A 170 -17.11 -3.02 22.93
C LEU A 170 -16.83 -2.12 24.15
N ALA A 171 -17.67 -1.10 24.38
CA ALA A 171 -17.53 -0.20 25.52
C ALA A 171 -17.66 -0.91 26.87
N ASP A 172 -18.56 -1.90 26.98
CA ASP A 172 -18.71 -2.71 28.19
C ASP A 172 -17.47 -3.59 28.42
N LYS A 173 -16.94 -4.20 27.37
CA LYS A 173 -15.70 -5.00 27.45
C LYS A 173 -14.48 -4.15 27.80
N GLU A 174 -14.38 -2.93 27.29
CA GLU A 174 -13.30 -2.01 27.69
C GLU A 174 -13.39 -1.60 29.16
N LYS A 175 -14.60 -1.41 29.71
CA LYS A 175 -14.78 -1.14 31.14
C LYS A 175 -14.34 -2.34 31.98
N GLU A 176 -14.71 -3.55 31.57
CA GLU A 176 -14.30 -4.79 32.21
C GLU A 176 -12.77 -4.95 32.20
N VAL A 177 -12.13 -4.72 31.05
CA VAL A 177 -10.67 -4.74 30.91
C VAL A 177 -10.01 -3.71 31.85
N ARG A 178 -10.52 -2.47 31.90
CA ARG A 178 -10.00 -1.44 32.82
C ARG A 178 -10.11 -1.87 34.28
N LEU A 179 -11.22 -2.49 34.67
CA LEU A 179 -11.44 -2.96 36.03
C LEU A 179 -10.48 -4.10 36.38
N LEU A 180 -10.33 -5.09 35.51
CA LEU A 180 -9.40 -6.21 35.71
C LEU A 180 -7.94 -5.74 35.79
N VAL A 181 -7.54 -4.79 34.94
CA VAL A 181 -6.19 -4.20 35.00
C VAL A 181 -5.93 -3.52 36.34
N ASN A 182 -6.92 -2.80 36.88
CA ASN A 182 -6.79 -2.16 38.19
C ASN A 182 -6.71 -3.19 39.33
N GLN A 183 -7.48 -4.28 39.25
CA GLN A 183 -7.41 -5.37 40.23
C GLN A 183 -6.05 -6.06 40.21
N ILE A 184 -5.51 -6.37 39.03
CA ILE A 184 -4.18 -6.97 38.87
C ILE A 184 -3.12 -6.08 39.52
N LYS A 185 -3.14 -4.77 39.24
CA LYS A 185 -2.20 -3.82 39.84
C LYS A 185 -2.31 -3.77 41.37
N ALA A 186 -3.51 -3.84 41.92
CA ALA A 186 -3.71 -3.87 43.37
C ALA A 186 -3.14 -5.15 43.99
N LEU A 187 -3.38 -6.31 43.35
CA LEU A 187 -2.83 -7.60 43.81
C LEU A 187 -1.30 -7.63 43.69
N GLU A 188 -0.73 -7.10 42.62
CA GLU A 188 0.72 -6.97 42.45
C GLU A 188 1.36 -6.08 43.52
N LYS A 189 0.67 -5.00 43.92
CA LYS A 189 1.11 -4.12 45.01
C LYS A 189 1.13 -4.86 46.35
N ILE A 190 0.05 -5.56 46.68
CA ILE A 190 -0.02 -6.36 47.92
C ILE A 190 1.09 -7.42 47.92
N HIS A 191 1.29 -8.12 46.80
CA HIS A 191 2.34 -9.12 46.69
C HIS A 191 3.73 -8.51 46.95
N ARG A 192 3.99 -7.32 46.41
CA ARG A 192 5.25 -6.60 46.63
C ARG A 192 5.46 -6.23 48.10
N GLU A 193 4.44 -5.66 48.75
CA GLU A 193 4.50 -5.29 50.17
C GLU A 193 4.77 -6.50 51.07
N ILE A 194 4.17 -7.66 50.75
CA ILE A 194 4.44 -8.92 51.48
C ILE A 194 5.89 -9.37 51.31
N GLN A 195 6.44 -9.29 50.09
CA GLN A 195 7.83 -9.67 49.82
C GLN A 195 8.83 -8.74 50.51
N GLU A 196 8.56 -7.44 50.56
CA GLU A 196 9.39 -6.46 51.26
C GLU A 196 9.40 -6.73 52.77
N ARG A 197 8.23 -6.87 53.40
CA ARG A 197 8.14 -7.21 54.83
C ARG A 197 8.79 -8.54 55.17
N LYS A 198 8.69 -9.54 54.29
CA LYS A 198 9.36 -10.84 54.48
C LYS A 198 10.89 -10.70 54.49
N LYS A 199 11.46 -9.82 53.66
CA LYS A 199 12.91 -9.56 53.64
C LYS A 199 13.38 -8.83 54.89
N GLU A 200 12.60 -7.85 55.38
CA GLU A 200 12.88 -7.11 56.61
C GLU A 200 12.90 -8.03 57.84
N LEU A 201 11.95 -8.98 57.93
CA LEU A 201 11.88 -9.95 59.02
C LEU A 201 12.96 -11.05 58.95
N SER A 202 13.57 -11.25 57.79
CA SER A 202 14.56 -12.32 57.56
C SER A 202 16.01 -11.81 57.52
N SER A 203 16.24 -10.51 57.68
CA SER A 203 17.58 -9.94 57.87
C SER A 203 17.81 -9.68 59.36
N PRO A 204 18.70 -10.44 60.04
CA PRO A 204 19.04 -10.25 61.45
C PRO A 204 19.93 -9.03 61.72
#